data_AF-A0A6N7GYE4-F1
#
_entry.id   AF-A0A6N7GYE4-F1
#
_cell.length_a   1.000
_cell.length_b   1.000
_cell.length_c   1.000
_cell.angle_alpha   90.00
_cell.angle_beta   90.00
_cell.angle_gamma   90.00
#
_symmetry.space_group_name_H-M   'P 1'
#
loop_
_entity.id
_entity.type
_entity.pdbx_description
1 polymer ?
#
loop_
_entity_poly.entity_id
_entity_poly.type
_entity_poly.pdbx_seq_one_letter_code
_entity_poly.pdbx_strand_id
1 'polypeptide(L)'
;MTRDRLPNRRHAETFTFEHDGVRYVCTVGRFPDGRLGEIFIDGSKVGSAVGLHAQDAAVLASLLLQHGVHASTIRHSIAGPIATALAMVVR
;
A
#
# COMPACT_ATOMS: atom_id res chain seq x y z
N MET A 1 14.71 16.15 2.59
CA MET A 1 13.26 16.10 2.90
C MET A 1 13.07 15.27 4.16
N THR A 2 12.23 15.72 5.09
CA THR A 2 11.98 15.01 6.35
C THR A 2 10.75 14.12 6.19
N ARG A 3 10.84 12.87 6.64
CA ARG A 3 9.73 11.91 6.65
C ARG A 3 8.60 12.39 7.56
N ASP A 4 7.38 12.46 7.03
CA ASP A 4 6.16 12.69 7.81
C ASP A 4 5.74 11.36 8.46
N ARG A 5 5.87 11.28 9.79
CA ARG A 5 5.61 10.04 10.53
C ARG A 5 4.13 9.96 10.89
N LEU A 6 3.50 8.82 10.57
CA LEU A 6 2.15 8.56 11.04
C LEU A 6 2.12 8.44 12.57
N PRO A 7 1.02 8.87 13.21
CA PRO A 7 0.83 8.68 14.65
C PRO A 7 0.67 7.20 15.00
N ASN A 8 1.02 6.85 16.25
CA ASN A 8 0.89 5.48 16.77
C ASN A 8 -0.55 4.95 16.66
N ARG A 9 -1.54 5.82 16.87
CA ARG A 9 -2.96 5.55 16.60
C ARG A 9 -3.39 6.33 15.38
N ARG A 10 -3.95 5.62 14.40
CA ARG A 10 -4.37 6.16 13.11
C ARG A 10 -5.56 5.40 12.57
N HIS A 11 -6.33 6.03 11.69
CA HIS A 11 -7.37 5.32 10.96
C HIS A 11 -6.73 4.31 10.02
N ALA A 12 -7.16 3.05 10.12
CA ALA A 12 -6.73 1.98 9.26
C ALA A 12 -7.94 1.24 8.69
N GLU A 13 -7.85 0.83 7.44
CA GLU A 13 -8.88 0.08 6.75
C GLU A 13 -8.25 -1.17 6.13
N THR A 14 -8.88 -2.32 6.36
CA THR A 14 -8.44 -3.60 5.81
C THR A 14 -9.48 -4.14 4.85
N PHE A 15 -9.06 -4.56 3.67
CA PHE A 15 -9.91 -5.14 2.65
C PHE A 15 -9.19 -6.27 1.91
N THR A 16 -9.97 -7.14 1.29
CA THR A 16 -9.45 -8.19 0.41
C THR A 16 -9.62 -7.77 -1.04
N PHE A 17 -8.66 -8.13 -1.89
CA PHE A 17 -8.79 -8.02 -3.33
C PHE A 17 -8.11 -9.19 -4.04
N GLU A 18 -8.33 -9.30 -5.35
CA GLU A 18 -7.67 -10.27 -6.22
C GLU A 18 -6.82 -9.54 -7.26
N HIS A 19 -5.65 -10.10 -7.57
CA HIS A 19 -4.80 -9.66 -8.67
C HIS A 19 -4.15 -10.90 -9.31
N ASP A 20 -4.31 -11.06 -10.63
CA ASP A 20 -3.82 -12.19 -11.41
C ASP A 20 -4.13 -13.57 -10.79
N GLY A 21 -5.37 -13.76 -10.33
CA GLY A 21 -5.83 -15.02 -9.72
C GLY A 21 -5.31 -15.28 -8.30
N VAL A 22 -4.60 -14.32 -7.70
CA VAL A 22 -4.09 -14.41 -6.33
C VAL A 22 -4.89 -13.49 -5.42
N ARG A 23 -5.40 -14.05 -4.31
CA ARG A 23 -6.10 -13.30 -3.27
C ARG A 23 -5.10 -12.65 -2.32
N TYR A 24 -5.32 -11.36 -2.06
CA TYR A 24 -4.53 -10.55 -1.14
C TYR A 24 -5.42 -9.88 -0.10
N VAL A 25 -4.84 -9.62 1.07
CA VAL A 25 -5.39 -8.81 2.15
C VAL A 25 -4.54 -7.55 2.24
N CYS A 26 -5.16 -6.39 2.00
CA CYS A 26 -4.51 -5.09 2.07
C CYS A 26 -4.97 -4.36 3.33
N THR A 27 -4.05 -3.68 4.01
CA THR A 27 -4.37 -2.69 5.04
C THR A 27 -3.77 -1.35 4.66
N VAL A 28 -4.57 -0.30 4.70
CA VAL A 28 -4.11 1.08 4.48
C VAL A 28 -4.22 1.89 5.74
N GLY A 29 -3.21 2.72 6.00
CA GLY A 29 -3.19 3.69 7.10
C GLY A 29 -3.29 5.12 6.58
N ARG A 30 -4.05 5.97 7.26
CA ARG A 30 -4.24 7.38 6.88
C ARG A 30 -3.68 8.33 7.92
N PHE A 31 -3.18 9.46 7.45
CA PHE A 31 -2.89 10.62 8.29
C PHE A 31 -4.19 11.20 8.88
N PRO A 32 -4.11 12.03 9.96
CA PRO A 32 -5.28 12.67 10.55
C PRO A 32 -6.08 13.54 9.56
N ASP A 33 -5.43 14.04 8.51
CA ASP A 33 -6.06 14.83 7.43
C ASP A 33 -6.73 13.97 6.34
N GLY A 34 -6.73 12.64 6.49
CA GLY A 34 -7.33 11.69 5.55
C GLY A 34 -6.42 11.26 4.39
N ARG A 35 -5.25 11.89 4.21
CA ARG A 35 -4.28 11.47 3.19
C ARG A 35 -3.82 10.04 3.47
N LEU A 36 -3.65 9.25 2.41
CA LEU A 36 -3.05 7.93 2.49
C LEU A 36 -1.60 8.06 2.95
N GLY A 37 -1.22 7.38 4.03
CA GLY A 37 0.13 7.46 4.59
C GLY A 37 0.93 6.16 4.49
N GLU A 38 0.25 5.02 4.40
CA GLU A 38 0.90 3.71 4.26
C GLU A 38 -0.05 2.67 3.66
N ILE A 39 0.55 1.63 3.11
CA ILE A 39 -0.11 0.46 2.55
C ILE A 39 0.70 -0.79 2.91
N PHE A 40 0.03 -1.83 3.38
CA PHE A 40 0.58 -3.15 3.61
C PHE A 40 -0.24 -4.18 2.87
N ILE A 41 0.43 -5.22 2.41
CA ILE A 41 -0.22 -6.35 1.76
C ILE A 41 0.26 -7.65 2.41
N ASP A 42 -0.68 -8.53 2.67
CA ASP A 42 -0.47 -9.92 2.99
C ASP A 42 -1.23 -10.76 1.96
N GLY A 43 -0.78 -11.96 1.67
CA GLY A 43 -1.39 -12.84 0.67
C GLY A 43 -0.42 -13.33 -0.40
N SER A 44 -0.91 -14.28 -1.18
CA SER A 44 -0.14 -15.34 -1.87
C SER A 44 0.33 -16.47 -0.95
N LYS A 45 0.81 -17.57 -1.56
CA LYS A 45 1.49 -18.65 -0.84
C LYS A 45 2.68 -18.06 -0.08
N VAL A 46 2.74 -18.30 1.23
CA VAL A 46 3.84 -17.86 2.11
C VAL A 46 5.18 -18.26 1.49
N GLY A 47 6.11 -17.30 1.42
CA GLY A 47 7.45 -17.51 0.85
C GLY A 47 7.48 -17.56 -0.68
N SER A 48 6.40 -17.26 -1.39
CA SER A 48 6.45 -17.11 -2.84
C SER A 48 7.19 -15.82 -3.23
N ALA A 49 7.93 -15.86 -4.34
CA ALA A 49 8.62 -14.67 -4.86
C ALA A 49 7.66 -13.51 -5.14
N VAL A 50 6.45 -13.82 -5.62
CA VAL A 50 5.40 -12.83 -5.86
C VAL A 50 4.95 -12.17 -4.55
N GLY A 51 4.75 -12.95 -3.49
CA GLY A 51 4.39 -12.43 -2.17
C GLY A 51 5.47 -11.53 -1.58
N LEU A 52 6.74 -11.96 -1.68
CA LEU A 52 7.88 -11.17 -1.20
C LEU A 52 7.99 -9.84 -1.95
N HIS A 53 7.93 -9.85 -3.28
CA HIS A 53 7.97 -8.62 -4.07
C HIS A 53 6.77 -7.69 -3.82
N ALA A 54 5.58 -8.25 -3.56
CA ALA A 54 4.40 -7.47 -3.19
C ALA A 54 4.58 -6.78 -1.84
N GLN A 55 5.12 -7.49 -0.83
CA GLN A 55 5.43 -6.93 0.49
C GLN A 55 6.50 -5.83 0.40
N ASP A 56 7.59 -6.08 -0.33
CA ASP A 56 8.65 -5.09 -0.56
C ASP A 56 8.09 -3.84 -1.23
N ALA A 57 7.27 -4.00 -2.27
CA ALA A 57 6.63 -2.88 -2.96
C ALA A 57 5.68 -2.10 -2.03
N ALA A 58 4.98 -2.76 -1.12
CA ALA A 58 4.12 -2.11 -0.12
C ALA A 58 4.93 -1.22 0.85
N VAL A 59 6.07 -1.73 1.31
CA VAL A 59 7.00 -0.97 2.17
C VAL A 59 7.56 0.25 1.44
N LEU A 60 8.01 0.07 0.19
CA LEU A 60 8.50 1.17 -0.63
C LEU A 60 7.41 2.23 -0.89
N ALA A 61 6.19 1.80 -1.22
CA ALA A 61 5.05 2.70 -1.42
C ALA A 61 4.73 3.48 -0.13
N SER A 62 4.76 2.84 1.03
CA SER A 62 4.57 3.50 2.33
C SER A 62 5.64 4.56 2.62
N LEU A 63 6.90 4.27 2.31
CA LEU A 63 7.97 5.26 2.44
C LEU A 63 7.78 6.46 1.51
N LEU A 64 7.35 6.24 0.27
CA LEU A 64 7.06 7.31 -0.69
C LEU A 64 5.90 8.20 -0.22
N LEU A 65 4.80 7.60 0.27
CA LEU A 65 3.66 8.32 0.83
C LEU A 65 4.08 9.20 2.01
N GLN A 66 4.92 8.68 2.90
CA GLN A 66 5.47 9.42 4.05
C GLN A 66 6.44 10.54 3.66
N HIS A 67 6.93 10.57 2.41
CA HIS A 67 7.71 11.67 1.84
C HIS A 67 6.89 12.57 0.92
N GLY A 68 5.56 12.46 0.95
CA GLY A 68 4.64 13.34 0.24
C GLY A 68 4.43 12.98 -1.23
N VAL A 69 4.89 11.82 -1.70
CA VAL A 69 4.58 11.36 -3.05
C VAL A 69 3.10 10.99 -3.13
N HIS A 70 2.39 11.53 -4.12
CA HIS A 70 0.98 11.25 -4.30
C HIS A 70 0.74 9.78 -4.66
N ALA A 71 -0.30 9.18 -4.07
CA ALA A 71 -0.68 7.80 -4.33
C ALA A 71 -0.99 7.54 -5.82
N SER A 72 -1.51 8.53 -6.54
CA SER A 72 -1.72 8.47 -8.00
C SER A 72 -0.41 8.37 -8.78
N THR A 73 0.64 9.09 -8.36
CA THR A 73 1.98 9.00 -8.94
C THR A 73 2.57 7.61 -8.74
N ILE A 74 2.47 7.07 -7.53
CA ILE A 74 2.95 5.72 -7.21
C ILE A 74 2.21 4.69 -8.07
N ARG A 75 0.88 4.75 -8.09
CA ARG A 75 0.02 3.86 -8.91
C ARG A 75 0.41 3.87 -10.39
N HIS A 76 0.78 5.02 -10.93
CA HIS A 76 1.22 5.13 -12.33
C HIS A 76 2.64 4.60 -12.58
N SER A 77 3.47 4.49 -11.53
CA SER A 77 4.90 4.16 -11.65
C SER A 77 5.20 2.67 -11.44
N ILE A 78 4.23 1.90 -10.94
CA ILE A 78 4.41 0.48 -10.61
C ILE A 78 3.27 -0.37 -11.16
N ALA A 79 3.55 -1.66 -11.32
CA ALA A 79 2.55 -2.67 -11.67
C ALA A 79 2.29 -3.61 -10.47
N GLY A 80 1.45 -4.60 -10.69
CA GLY A 80 1.22 -5.66 -9.71
C GLY A 80 0.13 -5.34 -8.68
N PRO A 81 0.10 -6.09 -7.58
CA PRO A 81 -0.99 -6.03 -6.61
C PRO A 81 -1.06 -4.68 -5.87
N ILE A 82 0.05 -3.97 -5.69
CA ILE A 82 0.05 -2.63 -5.06
C ILE A 82 -0.63 -1.60 -5.96
N ALA A 83 -0.42 -1.63 -7.28
CA ALA A 83 -1.13 -0.73 -8.19
C ALA A 83 -2.65 -0.97 -8.16
N THR A 84 -3.05 -2.24 -8.09
CA THR A 84 -4.46 -2.65 -7.95
C THR A 84 -5.06 -2.15 -6.64
N ALA A 85 -4.38 -2.38 -5.51
CA ALA A 85 -4.83 -1.93 -4.20
C ALA A 85 -4.95 -0.40 -4.12
N LEU A 86 -3.97 0.35 -4.67
CA LEU A 86 -4.01 1.81 -4.71
C LEU A 86 -5.19 2.35 -5.53
N ALA A 87 -5.57 1.67 -6.62
CA ALA A 87 -6.75 2.03 -7.41
C ALA A 87 -8.06 1.91 -6.63
N MET A 88 -8.11 1.04 -5.60
CA MET A 88 -9.31 0.83 -4.79
C MET A 88 -9.48 1.89 -3.69
N VAL A 89 -8.37 2.51 -3.23
CA VAL A 89 -8.39 3.44 -2.08
C VAL A 89 -8.18 4.90 -2.45
N VAL A 90 -7.80 5.18 -3.70
CA VAL A 90 -7.64 6.52 -4.27
C VAL A 90 -8.75 6.73 -5.30
N ARG A 91 -9.75 7.55 -4.96
CA ARG A 91 -10.76 8.03 -5.91
C ARG A 91 -10.24 9.21 -6.72
#